data_AF-A0A7C4XDS1-F1
#
_entry.id   AF-A0A7C4XDS1-F1
#
_cell.length_a   1.000
_cell.length_b   1.000
_cell.length_c   1.000
_cell.angle_alpha   90.00
_cell.angle_beta   90.00
_cell.angle_gamma   90.00
#
_symmetry.space_group_name_H-M   'P 1'
#
loop_
_entity.id
_entity.type
_entity.pdbx_description
1 polymer ?
#
loop_
_entity_poly.entity_id
_entity_poly.type
_entity_poly.pdbx_seq_one_letter_code
_entity_poly.pdbx_strand_id
1 'polypeptide(L)'
;MKKTFIIALCVILGFASLGVARDQLIRLAVSGIGSYVLGAPLRMRGFSLGVMRQSVSIKGFTLGNPAGFPRGLIIDLPLVRVDFDAAALLKGRVHLPQVAIILKEVGLFMNKDGVLNVDSLKVVQGKERPAPKERTQLKKKQARQMPFQIDLLSVDIGRVVSKDYSAGPEPVIQVYEVNLKKNYRNVNSPRQLAGIVLSEPLKAAGIKGATIYGIAALSGAAFLPVAAGVTLAGKDSASAEFGASVEQVFEAALSVVKKMGTLTREDKKTAALAAKINGASVALKAQARDGKTHVTVSARKYALPRPEIASGVLYELSQAVK
;
A
#
# COMPACT_ATOMS: atom_id res chain seq x y z
N MET A 1 24.61 36.60 -41.18
CA MET A 1 24.88 35.33 -40.46
C MET A 1 24.92 35.48 -38.94
N LYS A 2 25.68 36.42 -38.34
CA LYS A 2 25.73 36.57 -36.87
C LYS A 2 24.38 36.95 -36.22
N LYS A 3 23.63 37.87 -36.83
CA LYS A 3 22.34 38.35 -36.28
C LYS A 3 21.22 37.29 -36.34
N THR A 4 21.16 36.49 -37.40
CA THR A 4 20.19 35.41 -37.56
C THR A 4 20.47 34.24 -36.61
N PHE A 5 21.75 33.96 -36.33
CA PHE A 5 22.17 32.96 -35.33
C PHE A 5 21.79 33.37 -33.90
N ILE A 6 21.98 34.64 -33.54
CA ILE A 6 21.60 35.17 -32.22
C ILE A 6 20.07 35.09 -32.01
N ILE A 7 19.27 35.43 -33.02
CA ILE A 7 17.81 35.36 -32.94
C ILE A 7 17.34 33.90 -32.76
N ALA A 8 17.90 32.96 -33.53
CA ALA A 8 17.59 31.53 -33.38
C ALA A 8 17.96 30.99 -31.99
N LEU A 9 19.11 31.40 -31.44
CA LEU A 9 19.55 31.03 -30.09
C LEU A 9 18.63 31.62 -29.02
N CYS A 10 18.22 32.89 -29.14
CA CYS A 10 17.27 33.51 -28.21
C CYS A 10 15.88 32.85 -28.26
N VAL A 11 15.43 32.43 -29.45
CA VAL A 11 14.17 31.69 -29.61
C VAL A 11 14.27 30.30 -28.97
N ILE A 12 15.37 29.58 -29.19
CA ILE A 12 15.61 28.27 -28.55
C ILE A 12 15.72 28.40 -27.03
N LEU A 13 16.43 29.41 -26.53
CA LEU A 13 16.54 29.70 -25.10
C LEU A 13 15.20 30.15 -24.49
N GLY A 14 14.38 30.90 -25.24
CA GLY A 14 13.02 31.29 -24.86
C GLY A 14 12.06 30.09 -24.78
N PHE A 15 12.11 29.17 -25.74
CA PHE A 15 11.34 27.92 -25.68
C PHE A 15 11.86 26.99 -24.58
N ALA A 16 13.17 26.93 -24.36
CA ALA A 16 13.78 26.14 -23.28
C ALA A 16 13.39 26.69 -21.89
N SER A 17 13.37 28.01 -21.69
CA SER A 17 12.97 28.63 -20.43
C SER A 17 11.48 28.43 -20.14
N LEU A 18 10.61 28.46 -21.16
CA LEU A 18 9.20 28.11 -21.03
C LEU A 18 9.00 26.64 -20.59
N GLY A 19 9.80 25.73 -21.16
CA GLY A 19 9.82 24.32 -20.76
C GLY A 19 10.22 24.13 -19.30
N VAL A 20 11.27 24.81 -18.84
CA VAL A 20 11.74 24.74 -17.45
C VAL A 20 10.72 25.32 -16.46
N ALA A 21 10.09 26.46 -16.79
CA ALA A 21 9.06 27.05 -15.94
C ALA A 21 7.84 26.13 -15.76
N ARG A 22 7.41 25.46 -16.85
CA ARG A 22 6.33 24.47 -16.82
C ARG A 22 6.64 23.30 -15.87
N ASP A 23 7.85 22.75 -15.97
CA ASP A 23 8.26 21.61 -15.14
C ASP A 23 8.33 21.99 -13.65
N GLN A 24 8.74 23.23 -13.34
CA GLN A 24 8.73 23.73 -11.96
C GLN A 24 7.31 23.90 -11.40
N LEU A 25 6.37 24.44 -12.18
CA LEU A 25 4.98 24.59 -11.77
C LEU A 25 4.30 23.23 -11.54
N ILE A 26 4.51 22.27 -12.43
CA ILE A 26 3.97 20.91 -12.28
C ILE A 26 4.55 20.25 -11.04
N ARG A 27 5.85 20.38 -10.80
CA ARG A 27 6.51 19.85 -9.60
C ARG A 27 5.88 20.40 -8.32
N LEU A 28 5.61 21.71 -8.25
CA LEU A 28 4.97 22.34 -7.10
C LEU A 28 3.54 21.82 -6.89
N ALA A 29 2.75 21.75 -7.96
CA ALA A 29 1.38 21.24 -7.91
C ALA A 29 1.32 19.77 -7.47
N VAL A 30 2.14 18.90 -8.08
CA VAL A 30 2.20 17.48 -7.75
C VAL A 30 2.70 17.27 -6.32
N SER A 31 3.67 18.06 -5.85
CA SER A 31 4.16 17.96 -4.47
C SER A 31 3.11 18.38 -3.46
N GLY A 32 2.37 19.46 -3.71
CA GLY A 32 1.30 19.93 -2.83
C GLY A 32 0.12 18.95 -2.75
N ILE A 33 -0.43 18.57 -3.91
CA ILE A 33 -1.56 17.63 -3.99
C ILE A 33 -1.15 16.25 -3.47
N GLY A 34 0.02 15.75 -3.91
CA GLY A 34 0.55 14.47 -3.49
C GLY A 34 0.76 14.40 -1.97
N SER A 35 1.32 15.45 -1.37
CA SER A 35 1.48 15.51 0.10
C SER A 35 0.14 15.45 0.82
N TYR A 36 -0.85 16.18 0.31
CA TYR A 36 -2.20 16.20 0.89
C TYR A 36 -2.89 14.82 0.81
N VAL A 37 -2.81 14.17 -0.35
CA VAL A 37 -3.43 12.87 -0.64
C VAL A 37 -2.75 11.75 0.14
N LEU A 38 -1.42 11.74 0.20
CA LEU A 38 -0.67 10.71 0.93
C LEU A 38 -0.70 10.96 2.44
N GLY A 39 -0.91 12.21 2.88
CA GLY A 39 -0.89 12.60 4.28
C GLY A 39 0.51 12.73 4.86
N ALA A 40 1.52 12.86 4.01
CA ALA A 40 2.93 12.92 4.39
C ALA A 40 3.70 13.83 3.42
N PRO A 41 4.78 14.50 3.85
CA PRO A 41 5.47 15.48 3.03
C PRO A 41 6.15 14.83 1.83
N LEU A 42 5.76 15.26 0.63
CA LEU A 42 6.29 14.78 -0.64
C LEU A 42 7.25 15.82 -1.22
N ARG A 43 8.39 15.34 -1.72
CA ARG A 43 9.35 16.16 -2.49
C ARG A 43 9.72 15.45 -3.77
N MET A 44 10.09 16.26 -4.76
CA MET A 44 10.51 15.80 -6.07
C MET A 44 11.66 16.70 -6.52
N ARG A 45 12.80 16.11 -6.93
CA ARG A 45 13.95 16.90 -7.39
C ARG A 45 13.76 17.41 -8.81
N GLY A 46 13.31 16.54 -9.72
CA GLY A 46 13.11 16.88 -11.12
C GLY A 46 11.83 16.27 -11.69
N PHE A 47 11.24 16.98 -12.62
CA PHE A 47 10.12 16.54 -13.45
C PHE A 47 10.49 16.86 -14.90
N SER A 48 10.13 16.00 -15.84
CA SER A 48 10.31 16.25 -17.26
C SER A 48 9.18 15.58 -18.04
N LEU A 49 8.54 16.36 -18.92
CA LEU A 49 7.49 15.90 -19.81
C LEU A 49 7.98 15.88 -21.26
N GLY A 50 8.12 14.68 -21.82
CA GLY A 50 8.34 14.47 -23.24
C GLY A 50 7.02 14.44 -23.99
N VAL A 51 6.56 15.58 -24.51
CA VAL A 51 5.27 15.68 -25.24
C VAL A 51 5.25 14.77 -26.48
N MET A 52 6.32 14.79 -27.28
CA MET A 52 6.41 14.00 -28.51
C MET A 52 6.48 12.49 -28.25
N ARG A 53 7.14 12.09 -27.16
CA ARG A 53 7.29 10.68 -26.76
C ARG A 53 6.18 10.20 -25.82
N GLN A 54 5.25 11.09 -25.46
CA GLN A 54 4.20 10.84 -24.47
C GLN A 54 4.74 10.16 -23.20
N SER A 55 5.84 10.73 -22.67
CA SER A 55 6.56 10.16 -21.52
C SER A 55 6.77 11.21 -20.43
N VAL A 56 6.71 10.78 -19.18
CA VAL A 56 7.05 11.57 -17.99
C VAL A 56 8.23 10.91 -17.28
N SER A 57 9.17 11.73 -16.82
CA SER A 57 10.28 11.30 -15.99
C SER A 57 10.31 12.12 -14.70
N ILE A 58 10.29 11.43 -13.57
CA ILE A 58 10.35 12.01 -12.24
C ILE A 58 11.67 11.57 -11.61
N LYS A 59 12.46 12.53 -11.15
CA LYS A 59 13.75 12.28 -10.49
C LYS A 59 13.69 12.66 -9.02
N GLY A 60 14.22 11.78 -8.17
CA GLY A 60 14.37 12.03 -6.74
C GLY A 60 13.04 12.33 -6.06
N PHE A 61 12.05 11.48 -6.28
CA PHE A 61 10.80 11.52 -5.54
C PHE A 61 11.04 10.93 -4.16
N THR A 62 10.68 11.67 -3.12
CA THR A 62 10.84 11.22 -1.73
C THR A 62 9.56 11.52 -0.95
N LEU A 63 9.10 10.55 -0.18
CA LEU A 63 8.01 10.70 0.77
C LEU A 63 8.58 10.66 2.18
N GLY A 64 8.44 11.74 2.94
CA GLY A 64 8.84 11.80 4.34
C GLY A 64 7.79 11.18 5.27
N ASN A 65 8.12 11.04 6.55
CA ASN A 65 7.21 10.48 7.55
C ASN A 65 5.96 11.35 7.78
N PRO A 66 4.80 10.73 8.05
CA PRO A 66 3.59 11.46 8.42
C PRO A 66 3.74 12.03 9.84
N ALA A 67 2.80 12.88 10.23
CA ALA A 67 2.76 13.40 11.60
C ALA A 67 2.65 12.25 12.62
N GLY A 68 3.35 12.38 13.76
CA GLY A 68 3.41 11.36 14.80
C GLY A 68 4.60 10.39 14.72
N PHE A 69 5.48 10.56 13.72
CA PHE A 69 6.69 9.76 13.55
C PHE A 69 7.95 10.63 13.56
N PRO A 70 9.12 10.08 13.95
CA PRO A 70 10.40 10.79 13.86
C PRO A 70 10.70 11.28 12.43
N ARG A 71 11.58 12.26 12.28
CA ARG A 71 12.02 12.70 10.94
C ARG A 71 12.67 11.54 10.20
N GLY A 72 12.29 11.35 8.94
CA GLY A 72 12.77 10.25 8.12
C GLY A 72 12.02 10.15 6.80
N LEU A 73 12.47 9.24 5.94
CA LEU A 73 11.87 8.94 4.65
C LEU A 73 11.10 7.62 4.74
N ILE A 74 9.87 7.60 4.26
CA ILE A 74 9.10 6.38 4.02
C ILE A 74 9.49 5.77 2.69
N ILE A 75 9.65 6.59 1.66
CA ILE A 75 9.94 6.14 0.29
C ILE A 75 11.01 7.04 -0.31
N ASP A 76 12.04 6.43 -0.90
CA ASP A 76 12.99 7.07 -1.81
C ASP A 76 12.93 6.42 -3.19
N LEU A 77 12.39 7.15 -4.17
CA LEU A 77 12.35 6.77 -5.59
C LEU A 77 13.31 7.68 -6.39
N PRO A 78 14.56 7.24 -6.66
CA PRO A 78 15.48 8.03 -7.46
C PRO A 78 14.96 8.33 -8.86
N LEU A 79 14.18 7.42 -9.44
CA LEU A 79 13.64 7.54 -10.79
C LEU A 79 12.28 6.86 -10.91
N VAL A 80 11.32 7.57 -11.49
CA VAL A 80 10.08 7.01 -12.02
C VAL A 80 9.95 7.43 -13.48
N ARG A 81 9.73 6.48 -14.37
CA ARG A 81 9.40 6.73 -15.78
C ARG A 81 7.99 6.23 -16.05
N VAL A 82 7.23 7.04 -16.76
CA VAL A 82 5.83 6.76 -17.08
C VAL A 82 5.61 7.10 -18.55
N ASP A 83 5.22 6.12 -19.34
CA ASP A 83 4.62 6.37 -20.64
C ASP A 83 3.12 6.50 -20.46
N PHE A 84 2.49 7.42 -21.20
CA PHE A 84 1.06 7.71 -21.11
C PHE A 84 0.42 7.78 -22.49
N ASP A 85 -0.88 7.50 -22.56
CA ASP A 85 -1.68 7.75 -23.76
C ASP A 85 -2.36 9.12 -23.64
N ALA A 86 -1.88 10.09 -24.42
CA ALA A 86 -2.44 11.44 -24.46
C ALA A 86 -3.89 11.46 -24.94
N ALA A 87 -4.25 10.63 -25.91
CA ALA A 87 -5.61 10.56 -26.44
C ALA A 87 -6.57 9.94 -25.41
N ALA A 88 -6.15 8.94 -24.65
CA ALA A 88 -6.91 8.41 -23.53
C ALA A 88 -7.10 9.46 -22.43
N LEU A 89 -6.05 10.22 -22.10
CA LEU A 89 -6.10 11.27 -21.09
C LEU A 89 -7.08 12.39 -21.47
N LEU A 90 -7.07 12.81 -22.74
CA LEU A 90 -8.04 13.77 -23.28
C LEU A 90 -9.49 13.24 -23.22
N LYS A 91 -9.67 11.92 -23.34
CA LYS A 91 -10.97 11.24 -23.16
C LYS A 91 -11.32 11.00 -21.69
N GLY A 92 -10.54 11.52 -20.74
CA GLY A 92 -10.77 11.37 -19.30
C GLY A 92 -10.47 9.97 -18.77
N ARG A 93 -9.45 9.30 -19.32
CA ARG A 93 -8.95 8.00 -18.84
C ARG A 93 -7.44 8.09 -18.62
N VAL A 94 -6.96 7.64 -17.47
CA VAL A 94 -5.53 7.49 -17.20
C VAL A 94 -5.10 6.12 -17.71
N HIS A 95 -4.49 6.09 -18.89
CA HIS A 95 -3.90 4.88 -19.45
C HIS A 95 -2.40 5.05 -19.59
N LEU A 96 -1.66 4.18 -18.91
CA LEU A 96 -0.21 4.20 -18.77
C LEU A 96 0.36 2.89 -19.34
N PRO A 97 0.77 2.84 -20.61
CA PRO A 97 1.27 1.59 -21.20
C PRO A 97 2.45 1.00 -20.41
N GLN A 98 3.34 1.86 -19.92
CA GLN A 98 4.49 1.41 -19.16
C GLN A 98 4.81 2.36 -18.00
N VAL A 99 5.05 1.78 -16.83
CA VAL A 99 5.57 2.48 -15.65
C VAL A 99 6.79 1.72 -15.15
N ALA A 100 7.91 2.42 -14.96
CA ALA A 100 9.11 1.88 -14.35
C ALA A 100 9.47 2.67 -13.09
N ILE A 101 9.58 1.99 -11.96
CA ILE A 101 9.89 2.56 -10.66
C ILE A 101 11.20 1.96 -10.16
N ILE A 102 12.17 2.83 -9.87
CA ILE A 102 13.34 2.48 -9.06
C ILE A 102 13.04 2.90 -7.63
N LEU A 103 12.82 1.93 -6.76
CA LEU A 103 12.58 2.09 -5.33
C LEU A 103 13.86 1.77 -4.59
N LYS A 104 14.62 2.80 -4.22
CA LYS A 104 15.90 2.63 -3.54
C LYS A 104 15.73 2.15 -2.11
N GLU A 105 14.82 2.81 -1.37
CA GLU A 105 14.65 2.56 0.06
C GLU A 105 13.18 2.74 0.47
N VAL A 106 12.70 1.80 1.29
CA VAL A 106 11.50 1.98 2.11
C VAL A 106 11.91 2.11 3.56
N GLY A 107 11.54 3.20 4.21
CA GLY A 107 11.75 3.40 5.64
C GLY A 107 10.52 3.02 6.44
N LEU A 108 10.69 2.09 7.37
CA LEU A 108 9.69 1.70 8.35
C LEU A 108 10.06 2.26 9.70
N PHE A 109 9.13 2.97 10.30
CA PHE A 109 9.33 3.59 11.61
C PHE A 109 8.24 3.07 12.50
N MET A 110 8.60 2.27 13.49
CA MET A 110 7.69 1.84 14.54
C MET A 110 7.77 2.84 15.67
N ASN A 111 6.62 3.41 16.05
CA ASN A 111 6.57 4.33 17.19
C ASN A 111 6.49 3.58 18.52
N LYS A 112 6.45 4.33 19.64
CA LYS A 112 6.33 3.77 20.99
C LYS A 112 5.06 2.93 21.20
N ASP A 113 4.03 3.16 20.41
CA ASP A 113 2.76 2.43 20.45
C ASP A 113 2.79 1.15 19.60
N GLY A 114 3.92 0.81 18.98
CA GLY A 114 4.07 -0.34 18.09
C GLY A 114 3.43 -0.15 16.71
N VAL A 115 3.08 1.09 16.33
CA VAL A 115 2.43 1.41 15.06
C VAL A 115 3.49 1.79 14.02
N LEU A 116 3.34 1.31 12.78
CA LEU A 116 4.22 1.66 11.67
C LEU A 116 3.78 2.96 10.96
N ASN A 117 4.75 3.76 10.52
CA ASN A 117 4.54 4.98 9.73
C ASN A 117 3.73 4.76 8.45
N VAL A 118 4.01 3.67 7.76
CA VAL A 118 3.33 3.27 6.52
C VAL A 118 1.84 2.99 6.74
N ASP A 119 1.44 2.52 7.93
CA ASP A 119 0.03 2.33 8.31
C ASP A 119 -0.71 3.67 8.54
N SER A 120 0.05 4.74 8.74
CA SER A 120 -0.47 6.07 9.03
C SER A 120 -0.71 6.91 7.78
N LEU A 121 -0.39 6.39 6.60
CA LEU A 121 -0.64 7.05 5.32
C LEU A 121 -2.15 7.08 5.01
N LYS A 122 -2.65 8.22 4.50
CA LYS A 122 -4.08 8.37 4.19
C LYS A 122 -4.55 7.41 3.09
N VAL A 123 -3.68 7.16 2.10
CA VAL A 123 -3.94 6.18 1.03
C VAL A 123 -4.14 4.76 1.58
N VAL A 124 -3.56 4.48 2.75
CA VAL A 124 -3.66 3.20 3.44
C VAL A 124 -4.91 3.13 4.32
N GLN A 125 -5.23 4.21 5.04
CA GLN A 125 -6.38 4.24 5.95
C GLN A 125 -7.75 4.26 5.26
N GLY A 126 -7.82 4.35 3.92
CA GLY A 126 -9.08 4.37 3.17
C GLY A 126 -9.96 5.60 3.43
N LYS A 127 -9.46 6.61 4.14
CA LYS A 127 -10.18 7.86 4.44
C LYS A 127 -10.04 8.85 3.28
N GLU A 128 -10.81 8.65 2.22
CA GLU A 128 -11.13 9.74 1.29
C GLU A 128 -12.04 10.73 2.03
N ARG A 129 -11.50 11.84 2.53
CA ARG A 129 -12.35 12.97 2.95
C ARG A 129 -12.84 13.70 1.69
N PRO A 130 -14.11 14.15 1.66
CA PRO A 130 -14.61 14.91 0.52
C PRO A 130 -13.77 16.17 0.32
N ALA A 131 -13.54 16.53 -0.94
CA ALA A 131 -12.91 17.78 -1.34
C ALA A 131 -13.58 18.99 -0.62
N PRO A 132 -12.85 20.10 -0.41
CA PRO A 132 -13.37 21.28 0.29
C PRO A 132 -14.73 21.70 -0.26
N LYS A 133 -15.72 21.78 0.66
CA LYS A 133 -17.08 22.21 0.37
C LYS A 133 -17.10 23.72 0.11
N GLU A 134 -16.71 24.14 -1.09
CA GLU A 134 -17.04 25.47 -1.60
C GLU A 134 -16.91 25.48 -3.13
N ARG A 135 -17.92 24.90 -3.78
CA ARG A 135 -18.45 25.26 -5.11
C ARG A 135 -19.61 24.33 -5.43
N THR A 136 -20.74 24.64 -4.83
CA THR A 136 -22.02 24.05 -5.14
C THR A 136 -22.48 24.50 -6.53
N GLN A 137 -23.14 23.60 -7.26
CA GLN A 137 -24.09 23.87 -8.37
C GLN A 137 -23.63 23.92 -9.84
N LEU A 138 -22.62 23.12 -10.25
CA LEU A 138 -22.58 22.64 -11.64
C LEU A 138 -22.56 21.11 -11.68
N LYS A 139 -23.78 20.56 -11.65
CA LYS A 139 -24.23 19.24 -12.13
C LYS A 139 -23.51 18.00 -11.57
N LYS A 140 -24.32 17.22 -10.85
CA LYS A 140 -24.33 15.74 -10.73
C LYS A 140 -23.92 15.01 -12.03
N LYS A 141 -22.64 15.04 -12.41
CA LYS A 141 -21.98 13.88 -12.99
C LYS A 141 -21.37 13.17 -11.81
N GLN A 142 -21.83 11.95 -11.55
CA GLN A 142 -21.21 11.04 -10.59
C GLN A 142 -19.70 11.25 -10.59
N ALA A 143 -19.11 11.33 -9.39
CA ALA A 143 -17.68 11.17 -9.19
C ALA A 143 -17.27 9.76 -9.69
N ARG A 144 -17.28 9.56 -11.01
CA ARG A 144 -16.66 8.42 -11.67
C ARG A 144 -15.19 8.63 -11.39
N GLN A 145 -14.62 7.78 -10.54
CA GLN A 145 -13.17 7.62 -10.47
C GLN A 145 -12.69 7.52 -11.92
N MET A 146 -11.79 8.42 -12.31
CA MET A 146 -11.24 8.45 -13.65
C MET A 146 -10.69 7.04 -13.95
N PRO A 147 -11.13 6.35 -15.02
CA PRO A 147 -10.64 5.02 -15.32
C PRO A 147 -9.11 5.03 -15.35
N PHE A 148 -8.49 4.13 -14.61
CA PHE A 148 -7.05 4.07 -14.42
C PHE A 148 -6.55 2.70 -14.83
N GLN A 149 -5.47 2.67 -15.62
CA GLN A 149 -4.87 1.43 -16.09
C GLN A 149 -3.38 1.62 -16.32
N ILE A 150 -2.58 0.70 -15.80
CA ILE A 150 -1.18 0.49 -16.18
C ILE A 150 -1.05 -0.90 -16.81
N ASP A 151 -0.56 -0.99 -18.04
CA ASP A 151 -0.44 -2.31 -18.71
C ASP A 151 0.76 -3.09 -18.19
N LEU A 152 1.91 -2.41 -18.03
CA LEU A 152 3.12 -2.98 -17.47
C LEU A 152 3.74 -2.04 -16.43
N LEU A 153 3.82 -2.51 -15.19
CA LEU A 153 4.54 -1.87 -14.09
C LEU A 153 5.79 -2.69 -13.76
N SER A 154 6.96 -2.11 -13.96
CA SER A 154 8.25 -2.64 -13.52
C SER A 154 8.71 -1.94 -12.24
N VAL A 155 9.08 -2.71 -11.22
CA VAL A 155 9.56 -2.19 -9.94
C VAL A 155 10.91 -2.83 -9.62
N ASP A 156 11.92 -2.00 -9.39
CA ASP A 156 13.24 -2.39 -8.88
C ASP A 156 13.36 -1.93 -7.42
N ILE A 157 13.54 -2.87 -6.49
CA ILE A 157 13.47 -2.66 -5.05
C ILE A 157 14.86 -2.90 -4.45
N GLY A 158 15.46 -1.84 -3.89
CA GLY A 158 16.76 -1.90 -3.22
C GLY A 158 16.66 -2.51 -1.82
N ARG A 159 16.26 -1.70 -0.83
CA ARG A 159 16.28 -2.13 0.58
C ARG A 159 15.10 -1.60 1.40
N VAL A 160 14.88 -2.24 2.55
CA VAL A 160 13.99 -1.76 3.61
C VAL A 160 14.81 -1.42 4.83
N VAL A 161 14.61 -0.23 5.40
CA VAL A 161 15.25 0.21 6.65
C VAL A 161 14.19 0.31 7.72
N SER A 162 14.20 -0.60 8.68
CA SER A 162 13.33 -0.58 9.85
C SER A 162 14.01 0.14 11.00
N LYS A 163 13.26 1.03 11.67
CA LYS A 163 13.66 1.76 12.86
C LYS A 163 12.58 1.58 13.91
N ASP A 164 12.89 0.83 14.95
CA ASP A 164 11.95 0.50 16.01
C ASP A 164 12.21 1.35 17.26
N TYR A 165 11.30 2.27 17.55
CA TYR A 165 11.32 3.15 18.72
C TYR A 165 10.45 2.62 19.88
N SER A 166 9.99 1.37 19.84
CA SER A 166 9.15 0.78 20.88
C SER A 166 9.88 0.61 22.21
N ALA A 167 11.19 0.35 22.17
CA ALA A 167 12.00 0.09 23.36
C ALA A 167 12.62 1.34 24.00
N GLY A 168 12.55 2.52 23.36
CA GLY A 168 13.22 3.71 23.88
C GLY A 168 13.29 4.90 22.91
N PRO A 169 14.01 5.98 23.28
CA PRO A 169 14.19 7.16 22.43
C PRO A 169 15.12 6.90 21.24
N GLU A 170 16.09 6.01 21.39
CA GLU A 170 16.97 5.54 20.32
C GLU A 170 16.36 4.31 19.64
N PRO A 171 16.32 4.25 18.30
CA PRO A 171 15.70 3.13 17.60
C PRO A 171 16.64 1.94 17.48
N VAL A 172 16.06 0.74 17.52
CA VAL A 172 16.74 -0.45 16.96
C VAL A 172 16.63 -0.37 15.44
N ILE A 173 17.77 -0.35 14.75
CA ILE A 173 17.83 -0.22 13.30
C ILE A 173 18.13 -1.59 12.66
N GLN A 174 17.31 -1.98 11.69
CA GLN A 174 17.50 -3.19 10.89
C GLN A 174 17.42 -2.82 9.41
N VAL A 175 18.36 -3.34 8.62
CA VAL A 175 18.39 -3.13 7.17
C VAL A 175 18.20 -4.47 6.49
N TYR A 176 17.23 -4.51 5.60
CA TYR A 176 16.88 -5.68 4.80
C TYR A 176 17.22 -5.37 3.35
N GLU A 177 18.31 -5.93 2.86
CA GLU A 177 18.69 -5.87 1.45
C GLU A 177 17.74 -6.78 0.65
N VAL A 178 16.85 -6.15 -0.15
CA VAL A 178 15.80 -6.86 -0.88
C VAL A 178 16.26 -7.19 -2.30
N ASN A 179 16.86 -6.23 -3.00
CA ASN A 179 17.44 -6.35 -4.35
C ASN A 179 16.54 -7.13 -5.33
N LEU A 180 15.25 -6.77 -5.36
CA LEU A 180 14.21 -7.50 -6.06
C LEU A 180 13.69 -6.70 -7.26
N LYS A 181 13.64 -7.35 -8.42
CA LYS A 181 12.99 -6.83 -9.62
C LYS A 181 11.71 -7.59 -9.90
N LYS A 182 10.58 -6.89 -10.02
CA LYS A 182 9.28 -7.49 -10.32
C LYS A 182 8.50 -6.71 -11.38
N ASN A 183 7.73 -7.45 -12.16
CA ASN A 183 6.82 -6.90 -13.15
C ASN A 183 5.38 -7.25 -12.77
N TYR A 184 4.48 -6.29 -12.90
CA TYR A 184 3.05 -6.43 -12.70
C TYR A 184 2.34 -6.01 -13.99
N ARG A 185 1.24 -6.71 -14.29
CA ARG A 185 0.39 -6.40 -15.43
C ARG A 185 -0.97 -5.93 -14.96
N ASN A 186 -1.60 -5.05 -15.73
CA ASN A 186 -2.99 -4.60 -15.54
C ASN A 186 -3.24 -4.03 -14.12
N VAL A 187 -2.49 -3.00 -13.74
CA VAL A 187 -2.74 -2.26 -12.50
C VAL A 187 -3.86 -1.25 -12.75
N ASN A 188 -5.05 -1.53 -12.23
CA ASN A 188 -6.30 -0.86 -12.61
C ASN A 188 -6.76 0.20 -11.59
N SER A 189 -5.95 0.48 -10.56
CA SER A 189 -6.24 1.60 -9.66
C SER A 189 -4.98 2.22 -9.05
N PRO A 190 -5.03 3.52 -8.71
CA PRO A 190 -3.96 4.18 -7.94
C PRO A 190 -3.70 3.51 -6.58
N ARG A 191 -4.75 2.93 -5.97
CA ARG A 191 -4.64 2.19 -4.71
C ARG A 191 -3.86 0.89 -4.87
N GLN A 192 -4.08 0.15 -5.97
CA GLN A 192 -3.31 -1.05 -6.29
C GLN A 192 -1.83 -0.71 -6.53
N LEU A 193 -1.54 0.37 -7.27
CA LEU A 193 -0.17 0.85 -7.44
C LEU A 193 0.49 1.17 -6.08
N ALA A 194 -0.20 1.93 -5.23
CA ALA A 194 0.30 2.26 -3.89
C ALA A 194 0.54 0.99 -3.05
N GLY A 195 -0.38 0.02 -3.11
CA GLY A 195 -0.25 -1.28 -2.45
C GLY A 195 0.98 -2.05 -2.93
N ILE A 196 1.26 -2.09 -4.22
CA ILE A 196 2.45 -2.75 -4.78
C ILE A 196 3.73 -2.05 -4.26
N VAL A 197 3.82 -0.72 -4.40
CA VAL A 197 5.00 0.05 -4.01
C VAL A 197 5.29 -0.05 -2.51
N LEU A 198 4.25 -0.07 -1.68
CA LEU A 198 4.39 -0.12 -0.22
C LEU A 198 4.55 -1.53 0.33
N SER A 199 3.83 -2.53 -0.19
CA SER A 199 3.78 -3.87 0.43
C SER A 199 4.84 -4.83 -0.09
N GLU A 200 5.26 -4.69 -1.35
CA GLU A 200 6.21 -5.64 -1.94
C GLU A 200 7.58 -5.68 -1.26
N PRO A 201 8.18 -4.52 -0.91
CA PRO A 201 9.44 -4.50 -0.17
C PRO A 201 9.30 -5.16 1.22
N LEU A 202 8.15 -4.98 1.88
CA LEU A 202 7.87 -5.56 3.20
C LEU A 202 7.72 -7.07 3.15
N LYS A 203 7.05 -7.57 2.12
CA LYS A 203 6.94 -9.01 1.83
C LYS A 203 8.32 -9.64 1.69
N ALA A 204 9.16 -9.01 0.85
CA ALA A 204 10.50 -9.51 0.59
C ALA A 204 11.39 -9.47 1.84
N ALA A 205 11.19 -8.47 2.70
CA ALA A 205 11.89 -8.36 3.99
C ALA A 205 11.32 -9.27 5.10
N GLY A 206 10.23 -10.01 4.85
CA GLY A 206 9.57 -10.84 5.86
C GLY A 206 8.88 -10.06 7.00
N ILE A 207 8.67 -8.75 6.81
CA ILE A 207 8.12 -7.85 7.83
C ILE A 207 6.60 -7.92 7.81
N LYS A 208 5.99 -8.28 8.95
CA LYS A 208 4.54 -8.44 9.13
C LYS A 208 3.92 -7.11 9.58
N GLY A 209 2.90 -6.59 8.87
CA GLY A 209 2.22 -5.32 9.15
C GLY A 209 0.78 -5.31 8.62
N ALA A 210 -0.19 -5.52 9.51
CA ALA A 210 -1.50 -6.00 9.08
C ALA A 210 -2.34 -5.04 8.22
N THR A 211 -2.17 -3.73 8.35
CA THR A 211 -2.97 -2.75 7.61
C THR A 211 -2.55 -2.64 6.15
N ILE A 212 -1.25 -2.67 5.87
CA ILE A 212 -0.70 -2.63 4.50
C ILE A 212 -0.92 -3.94 3.75
N TYR A 213 -0.83 -5.07 4.45
CA TYR A 213 -1.23 -6.36 3.89
C TYR A 213 -2.74 -6.40 3.57
N GLY A 214 -3.57 -5.75 4.39
CA GLY A 214 -5.00 -5.58 4.12
C GLY A 214 -5.32 -4.83 2.83
N ILE A 215 -4.52 -3.83 2.43
CA ILE A 215 -4.74 -3.09 1.17
C ILE A 215 -4.31 -3.91 -0.04
N ALA A 216 -3.22 -4.68 0.08
CA ALA A 216 -2.84 -5.61 -0.97
C ALA A 216 -4.00 -6.60 -1.24
N ALA A 217 -4.66 -7.09 -0.20
CA ALA A 217 -5.85 -7.95 -0.31
C ALA A 217 -7.10 -7.23 -0.89
N LEU A 218 -7.30 -5.94 -0.58
CA LEU A 218 -8.45 -5.15 -1.06
C LEU A 218 -8.30 -4.63 -2.51
N SER A 219 -7.11 -4.72 -3.10
CA SER A 219 -6.80 -4.11 -4.40
C SER A 219 -7.26 -4.91 -5.63
N GLY A 220 -7.97 -6.03 -5.44
CA GLY A 220 -8.54 -6.84 -6.53
C GLY A 220 -7.52 -7.56 -7.41
N ALA A 221 -6.22 -7.35 -7.17
CA ALA A 221 -5.18 -8.22 -7.71
C ALA A 221 -5.23 -9.54 -6.93
N ALA A 222 -5.63 -10.60 -7.61
CA ALA A 222 -5.44 -11.96 -7.16
C ALA A 222 -3.93 -12.25 -6.97
N PHE A 223 -3.38 -11.81 -5.85
CA PHE A 223 -2.16 -12.33 -5.25
C PHE A 223 -2.55 -13.02 -3.95
N LEU A 224 -3.43 -14.01 -4.09
CA LEU A 224 -3.58 -15.05 -3.10
C LEU A 224 -2.44 -16.06 -3.35
N PRO A 225 -1.58 -16.39 -2.36
CA PRO A 225 -1.08 -17.74 -2.34
C PRO A 225 -2.31 -18.65 -2.29
N VAL A 226 -2.41 -19.55 -3.26
CA VAL A 226 -3.61 -20.30 -3.72
C VAL A 226 -4.37 -21.10 -2.64
N ALA A 227 -4.05 -20.99 -1.35
CA ALA A 227 -4.59 -21.86 -0.31
C ALA A 227 -5.60 -21.23 0.67
N ALA A 228 -5.79 -19.90 0.77
CA ALA A 228 -6.85 -19.37 1.65
C ALA A 228 -7.32 -17.97 1.25
N GLY A 229 -8.61 -17.86 0.89
CA GLY A 229 -9.28 -16.61 0.59
C GLY A 229 -9.58 -15.80 1.86
N VAL A 230 -8.57 -15.15 2.42
CA VAL A 230 -8.75 -14.29 3.61
C VAL A 230 -9.39 -12.96 3.18
N THR A 231 -10.62 -12.71 3.64
CA THR A 231 -11.39 -11.48 3.47
C THR A 231 -11.54 -10.76 4.81
N LEU A 232 -11.32 -9.45 4.87
CA LEU A 232 -11.59 -8.66 6.08
C LEU A 232 -13.11 -8.48 6.23
N ALA A 233 -13.70 -9.11 7.25
CA ALA A 233 -15.15 -9.16 7.44
C ALA A 233 -15.69 -8.04 8.34
N GLY A 234 -14.84 -7.23 8.96
CA GLY A 234 -15.26 -6.12 9.83
C GLY A 234 -14.10 -5.32 10.42
N LYS A 235 -14.39 -4.35 11.30
CA LYS A 235 -13.38 -3.51 11.98
C LYS A 235 -12.50 -4.29 12.97
N ASP A 236 -12.99 -5.43 13.47
CA ASP A 236 -12.36 -6.24 14.51
C ASP A 236 -12.19 -7.71 14.13
N SER A 237 -12.57 -8.07 12.90
CA SER A 237 -12.57 -9.46 12.44
C SER A 237 -12.03 -9.63 11.02
N ALA A 238 -11.36 -10.75 10.83
CA ALA A 238 -10.95 -11.28 9.55
C ALA A 238 -11.66 -12.61 9.32
N SER A 239 -11.92 -12.99 8.08
CA SER A 239 -12.52 -14.26 7.72
C SER A 239 -11.77 -14.94 6.59
N ALA A 240 -11.83 -16.26 6.49
CA ALA A 240 -11.24 -17.01 5.40
C ALA A 240 -12.06 -18.25 5.06
N GLU A 241 -11.98 -18.67 3.80
CA GLU A 241 -12.56 -19.94 3.33
C GLU A 241 -11.47 -21.02 3.18
N PHE A 242 -11.80 -22.22 3.63
CA PHE A 242 -10.96 -23.41 3.51
C PHE A 242 -11.73 -24.52 2.80
N GLY A 243 -11.02 -25.28 1.96
CA GLY A 243 -11.56 -26.48 1.29
C GLY A 243 -11.61 -27.73 2.18
N ALA A 244 -11.13 -27.65 3.42
CA ALA A 244 -11.14 -28.73 4.40
C ALA A 244 -12.43 -28.75 5.22
N SER A 245 -12.72 -29.89 5.86
CA SER A 245 -13.87 -30.05 6.77
C SER A 245 -13.78 -29.15 8.01
N VAL A 246 -14.93 -28.87 8.64
CA VAL A 246 -14.98 -28.03 9.84
C VAL A 246 -14.13 -28.61 10.96
N GLU A 247 -14.14 -29.93 11.10
CA GLU A 247 -13.36 -30.67 12.10
C GLU A 247 -11.85 -30.53 11.85
N GLN A 248 -11.38 -30.71 10.61
CA GLN A 248 -9.97 -30.55 10.26
C GLN A 248 -9.48 -29.12 10.50
N VAL A 249 -10.28 -28.14 10.10
CA VAL A 249 -9.97 -26.72 10.30
C VAL A 249 -9.97 -26.36 11.79
N PHE A 250 -10.87 -26.93 12.57
CA PHE A 250 -10.94 -26.69 14.01
C PHE A 250 -9.74 -27.27 14.76
N GLU A 251 -9.31 -28.50 14.44
CA GLU A 251 -8.12 -29.11 15.05
C GLU A 251 -6.81 -28.38 14.65
N ALA A 252 -6.71 -27.93 13.40
CA ALA A 252 -5.63 -27.07 12.96
C ALA A 252 -5.64 -25.72 13.72
N ALA A 253 -6.82 -25.14 13.93
CA ALA A 253 -6.99 -23.90 14.69
C ALA A 253 -6.57 -24.06 16.15
N LEU A 254 -6.89 -25.18 16.80
CA LEU A 254 -6.41 -25.50 18.15
C LEU A 254 -4.88 -25.53 18.21
N SER A 255 -4.25 -26.16 17.22
CA SER A 255 -2.79 -26.27 17.15
C SER A 255 -2.13 -24.90 16.96
N VAL A 256 -2.65 -24.08 16.04
CA VAL A 256 -2.18 -22.71 15.79
C VAL A 256 -2.34 -21.84 17.03
N VAL A 257 -3.49 -21.91 17.69
CA VAL A 257 -3.78 -21.10 18.88
C VAL A 257 -2.87 -21.47 20.05
N LYS A 258 -2.63 -22.77 20.29
CA LYS A 258 -1.69 -23.26 21.31
C LYS A 258 -0.25 -22.85 21.02
N LYS A 259 0.14 -22.77 19.75
CA LYS A 259 1.46 -22.28 19.32
C LYS A 259 1.61 -20.77 19.52
N MET A 260 0.55 -20.00 19.26
CA MET A 260 0.58 -18.54 19.26
C MET A 260 0.26 -17.90 20.62
N GLY A 261 -0.34 -18.64 21.55
CA GLY A 261 -0.73 -18.11 22.85
C GLY A 261 -1.40 -19.14 23.75
N THR A 262 -2.29 -18.68 24.62
CA THR A 262 -2.94 -19.52 25.62
C THR A 262 -4.40 -19.73 25.28
N LEU A 263 -4.80 -20.98 25.07
CA LEU A 263 -6.21 -21.35 24.90
C LEU A 263 -6.98 -21.04 26.21
N THR A 264 -8.09 -20.33 26.11
CA THR A 264 -8.93 -19.98 27.27
C THR A 264 -10.27 -20.71 27.27
N ARG A 265 -10.81 -21.04 26.09
CA ARG A 265 -12.05 -21.80 25.94
C ARG A 265 -12.06 -22.54 24.62
N GLU A 266 -12.60 -23.75 24.61
CA GLU A 266 -12.93 -24.50 23.39
C GLU A 266 -14.37 -25.01 23.47
N ASP A 267 -15.05 -25.02 22.33
CA ASP A 267 -16.37 -25.63 22.16
C ASP A 267 -16.40 -26.39 20.82
N LYS A 268 -16.21 -27.71 20.92
CA LYS A 268 -16.23 -28.62 19.77
C LYS A 268 -17.60 -28.69 19.10
N LYS A 269 -18.70 -28.47 19.82
CA LYS A 269 -20.06 -28.56 19.25
C LYS A 269 -20.36 -27.40 18.31
N THR A 270 -19.84 -26.21 18.62
CA THR A 270 -20.04 -25.01 17.80
C THR A 270 -18.83 -24.63 16.95
N ALA A 271 -17.79 -25.49 16.95
CA ALA A 271 -16.50 -25.25 16.32
C ALA A 271 -15.95 -23.85 16.62
N ALA A 272 -16.03 -23.46 17.90
CA ALA A 272 -15.62 -22.16 18.39
C ALA A 272 -14.52 -22.29 19.46
N LEU A 273 -13.59 -21.35 19.46
CA LEU A 273 -12.56 -21.27 20.49
C LEU A 273 -12.26 -19.82 20.86
N ALA A 274 -11.72 -19.64 22.06
CA ALA A 274 -11.20 -18.37 22.55
C ALA A 274 -9.80 -18.57 23.12
N ALA A 275 -8.97 -17.54 22.97
CA ALA A 275 -7.58 -17.55 23.42
C ALA A 275 -7.07 -16.17 23.79
N LYS A 276 -5.95 -16.14 24.51
CA LYS A 276 -5.13 -14.93 24.70
C LYS A 276 -3.87 -15.03 23.83
N ILE A 277 -3.73 -14.12 22.88
CA ILE A 277 -2.58 -14.04 21.97
C ILE A 277 -2.05 -12.60 22.01
N ASN A 278 -0.77 -12.41 22.34
CA ASN A 278 -0.12 -11.09 22.44
C ASN A 278 -0.89 -10.08 23.34
N GLY A 279 -1.50 -10.59 24.41
CA GLY A 279 -2.31 -9.79 25.34
C GLY A 279 -3.68 -9.37 24.82
N ALA A 280 -4.11 -9.83 23.65
CA ALA A 280 -5.46 -9.65 23.12
C ALA A 280 -6.31 -10.91 23.34
N SER A 281 -7.60 -10.71 23.61
CA SER A 281 -8.61 -11.76 23.56
C SER A 281 -8.95 -12.04 22.10
N VAL A 282 -8.74 -13.26 21.67
CA VAL A 282 -9.03 -13.75 20.31
C VAL A 282 -10.18 -14.74 20.40
N ALA A 283 -11.16 -14.62 19.49
CA ALA A 283 -12.22 -15.60 19.31
C ALA A 283 -12.24 -16.05 17.85
N LEU A 284 -12.30 -17.36 17.64
CA LEU A 284 -12.36 -18.00 16.34
C LEU A 284 -13.62 -18.86 16.26
N LYS A 285 -14.29 -18.83 15.11
CA LYS A 285 -15.44 -19.68 14.81
C LYS A 285 -15.31 -20.25 13.41
N ALA A 286 -15.44 -21.56 13.28
CA ALA A 286 -15.51 -22.26 12.00
C ALA A 286 -16.95 -22.70 11.72
N GLN A 287 -17.43 -22.51 10.49
CA GLN A 287 -18.78 -22.88 10.07
C GLN A 287 -18.77 -23.43 8.65
N ALA A 288 -19.50 -24.51 8.40
CA ALA A 288 -19.75 -24.98 7.04
C ALA A 288 -20.70 -24.02 6.33
N ARG A 289 -20.31 -23.57 5.13
CA ARG A 289 -21.14 -22.74 4.24
C ARG A 289 -20.70 -22.94 2.80
N ASP A 290 -21.67 -23.18 1.91
CA ASP A 290 -21.45 -23.35 0.46
C ASP A 290 -20.40 -24.44 0.12
N GLY A 291 -20.41 -25.56 0.86
CA GLY A 291 -19.48 -26.68 0.65
C GLY A 291 -18.04 -26.42 1.09
N LYS A 292 -17.78 -25.30 1.77
CA LYS A 292 -16.48 -24.93 2.33
C LYS A 292 -16.58 -24.60 3.81
N THR A 293 -15.45 -24.59 4.50
CA THR A 293 -15.38 -24.12 5.88
C THR A 293 -15.01 -22.64 5.90
N HIS A 294 -15.95 -21.82 6.37
CA HIS A 294 -15.71 -20.42 6.66
C HIS A 294 -15.23 -20.25 8.09
N VAL A 295 -14.09 -19.60 8.27
CA VAL A 295 -13.56 -19.25 9.59
C VAL A 295 -13.60 -17.75 9.76
N THR A 296 -14.14 -17.29 10.88
CA THR A 296 -14.03 -15.90 11.32
C THR A 296 -13.18 -15.84 12.56
N VAL A 297 -12.19 -14.95 12.56
CA VAL A 297 -11.36 -14.63 13.72
C VAL A 297 -11.59 -13.18 14.09
N SER A 298 -11.83 -12.93 15.38
CA SER A 298 -11.90 -11.60 15.96
C SER A 298 -10.85 -11.46 17.05
N ALA A 299 -10.32 -10.26 17.22
CA ALA A 299 -9.33 -9.99 18.26
C ALA A 299 -9.55 -8.61 18.87
N ARG A 300 -9.47 -8.54 20.21
CA ARG A 300 -9.63 -7.30 20.98
C ARG A 300 -8.64 -7.21 22.13
N LYS A 301 -8.07 -6.04 22.37
CA LYS A 301 -7.22 -5.74 23.54
C LYS A 301 -7.80 -4.54 24.27
N TYR A 302 -8.20 -4.73 25.53
CA TYR A 302 -8.94 -3.71 26.31
C TYR A 302 -10.16 -3.15 25.55
N ALA A 303 -10.99 -4.04 25.00
CA ALA A 303 -12.16 -3.72 24.15
C ALA A 303 -11.85 -3.03 22.79
N LEU A 304 -10.61 -2.63 22.52
CA LEU A 304 -10.22 -2.07 21.22
C LEU A 304 -10.01 -3.18 20.18
N PRO A 305 -10.60 -3.08 18.97
CA PRO A 305 -10.33 -3.97 17.84
C PRO A 305 -8.85 -4.13 17.52
N ARG A 306 -8.44 -5.37 17.21
CA ARG A 306 -7.08 -5.74 16.79
C ARG A 306 -7.12 -6.62 15.54
N PRO A 307 -7.66 -6.14 14.40
CA PRO A 307 -7.76 -6.91 13.16
C PRO A 307 -6.41 -7.49 12.69
N GLU A 308 -5.30 -6.88 13.11
CA GLU A 308 -3.94 -7.36 12.91
C GLU A 308 -3.66 -8.74 13.51
N ILE A 309 -4.11 -8.96 14.75
CA ILE A 309 -3.95 -10.24 15.44
C ILE A 309 -4.88 -11.28 14.82
N ALA A 310 -6.11 -10.89 14.50
CA ALA A 310 -7.08 -11.77 13.85
C ALA A 310 -6.59 -12.28 12.48
N SER A 311 -6.03 -11.37 11.67
CA SER A 311 -5.47 -11.72 10.36
C SER A 311 -4.24 -12.62 10.47
N GLY A 312 -3.39 -12.38 11.49
CA GLY A 312 -2.22 -13.23 11.76
C GLY A 312 -2.60 -14.67 12.12
N VAL A 313 -3.64 -14.86 12.94
CA VAL A 313 -4.15 -16.19 13.29
C VAL A 313 -4.71 -16.92 12.07
N LEU A 314 -5.50 -16.24 11.22
CA LEU A 314 -6.01 -16.85 9.98
C LEU A 314 -4.90 -17.25 9.00
N TYR A 315 -3.83 -16.46 8.92
CA TYR A 315 -2.70 -16.79 8.07
C TYR A 315 -2.01 -18.07 8.54
N GLU A 316 -1.67 -18.18 9.84
CA GLU A 316 -1.05 -19.40 10.37
C GLU A 316 -1.98 -20.61 10.21
N LEU A 317 -3.30 -20.41 10.39
CA LEU A 317 -4.30 -21.44 10.10
C LEU A 317 -4.26 -21.91 8.65
N SER A 318 -4.12 -20.99 7.68
CA SER A 318 -3.98 -21.37 6.27
C SER A 318 -2.73 -22.15 5.93
N GLN A 319 -1.68 -22.05 6.74
CA GLN A 319 -0.49 -22.87 6.57
C GLN A 319 -0.67 -24.25 7.21
N ALA A 320 -1.45 -24.35 8.28
CA ALA A 320 -1.71 -25.59 9.00
C ALA A 320 -2.78 -26.50 8.36
N VAL A 321 -3.66 -25.93 7.53
CA VAL A 321 -4.79 -26.64 6.88
C VAL A 321 -4.42 -27.18 5.48
N LYS A 322 -3.16 -27.03 5.05
CA LYS A 322 -2.68 -27.56 3.75
C LYS A 322 -2.61 -29.08 3.72
#